data_AF-A0A1G7ZW72-F1
#
_entry.id   AF-A0A1G7ZW72-F1
#
_cell.length_a   1.000
_cell.length_b   1.000
_cell.length_c   1.000
_cell.angle_alpha   90.00
_cell.angle_beta   90.00
_cell.angle_gamma   90.00
#
_symmetry.space_group_name_H-M   'P 1'
#
loop_
_entity.id
_entity.type
_entity.pdbx_description
1 polymer ?
#
loop_
_entity_poly.entity_id
_entity_poly.type
_entity_poly.pdbx_seq_one_letter_code
_entity_poly.pdbx_strand_id
1 'polypeptide(L)'
;MGNVPAARVAGSAVSWLLFTLSFALLYRVSDLVMGLGGFCASGGPYVIETECPQSVVVFAPLSIFGGLIAVAIALFLARGFGTPLVIWAWPVLFVGLGIAFLRAAFLPGGTANLVVAIVFLVMGLAPVALVLRVGATRLIIGTTTVHDRPFRDRRGPTPIFGIGGTGRDADARPATAGDWARALGVSVPAILVGLWLAQLLFTAASASPAPR
;
A
#
# COMPACT_ATOMS: atom_id res chain seq x y z
N MET A 1 24.35 -15.93 -14.04
CA MET A 1 23.58 -14.66 -14.17
C MET A 1 22.17 -14.90 -14.75
N GLY A 2 21.48 -15.98 -14.39
CA GLY A 2 20.18 -16.31 -14.95
C GLY A 2 19.02 -15.78 -14.09
N ASN A 3 17.99 -15.21 -14.73
CA ASN A 3 16.68 -14.88 -14.16
C ASN A 3 16.50 -13.57 -13.38
N VAL A 4 17.43 -12.62 -13.43
CA VAL A 4 17.22 -11.26 -12.88
C VAL A 4 15.90 -10.63 -13.33
N PRO A 5 15.46 -10.74 -14.61
CA PRO A 5 14.17 -10.21 -15.04
C PRO A 5 12.97 -10.85 -14.33
N ALA A 6 12.99 -12.17 -14.14
CA ALA A 6 11.90 -12.91 -13.54
C ALA A 6 11.75 -12.59 -12.04
N ALA A 7 12.87 -12.48 -11.32
CA ALA A 7 12.87 -12.13 -9.91
C ALA A 7 12.24 -10.74 -9.63
N ARG A 8 12.43 -9.79 -10.56
CA ARG A 8 11.85 -8.44 -10.45
C ARG A 8 10.35 -8.42 -10.70
N VAL A 9 9.91 -9.15 -11.73
CA VAL A 9 8.48 -9.29 -12.04
C VAL A 9 7.76 -9.98 -10.88
N ALA A 10 8.33 -11.08 -10.38
CA ALA A 10 7.82 -11.79 -9.21
C ALA A 10 7.82 -10.90 -7.96
N GLY A 11 8.91 -10.16 -7.71
CA GLY A 11 9.00 -9.21 -6.61
C GLY A 11 7.91 -8.14 -6.66
N SER A 12 7.66 -7.55 -7.83
CA SER A 12 6.57 -6.58 -8.03
C SER A 12 5.21 -7.23 -7.77
N ALA A 13 4.93 -8.39 -8.35
CA ALA A 13 3.66 -9.10 -8.18
C ALA A 13 3.39 -9.44 -6.70
N VAL A 14 4.36 -10.07 -6.04
CA VAL A 14 4.26 -10.49 -4.63
C VAL A 14 4.11 -9.28 -3.72
N SER A 15 4.86 -8.20 -3.97
CA SER A 15 4.74 -6.98 -3.16
C SER A 15 3.35 -6.34 -3.26
N TRP A 16 2.77 -6.24 -4.46
CA TRP A 16 1.44 -5.67 -4.64
C TRP A 16 0.34 -6.55 -4.05
N LEU A 17 0.43 -7.87 -4.25
CA LEU A 17 -0.51 -8.82 -3.67
C LEU A 17 -0.48 -8.75 -2.15
N LEU A 18 0.71 -8.83 -1.54
CA LEU A 18 0.85 -8.83 -0.09
C LEU A 18 0.44 -7.48 0.50
N PHE A 19 0.83 -6.36 -0.13
CA PHE A 19 0.46 -5.04 0.36
C PHE A 19 -1.04 -4.82 0.32
N THR A 20 -1.71 -5.17 -0.77
CA THR A 20 -3.16 -4.96 -0.90
C THR A 20 -3.95 -5.89 0.01
N LEU A 21 -3.51 -7.14 0.16
CA LEU A 21 -4.04 -8.06 1.16
C LEU A 21 -3.95 -7.46 2.57
N SER A 22 -2.76 -7.05 2.98
CA SER A 22 -2.52 -6.43 4.29
C SER A 22 -3.31 -5.15 4.48
N PHE A 23 -3.27 -4.22 3.53
CA PHE A 23 -3.99 -2.96 3.61
C PHE A 23 -5.51 -3.16 3.69
N ALA A 24 -6.08 -4.07 2.89
CA ALA A 24 -7.51 -4.34 2.95
C ALA A 24 -7.93 -4.97 4.29
N LEU A 25 -7.13 -5.88 4.84
CA LEU A 25 -7.38 -6.41 6.19
C LEU A 25 -7.32 -5.30 7.24
N LEU A 26 -6.31 -4.42 7.17
CA LEU A 26 -6.19 -3.28 8.08
C LEU A 26 -7.39 -2.35 7.97
N TYR A 27 -7.81 -2.00 6.74
CA TYR A 27 -8.97 -1.15 6.50
C TYR A 27 -10.25 -1.75 7.11
N ARG A 28 -10.46 -3.07 6.95
CA ARG A 28 -11.61 -3.78 7.56
C ARG A 28 -11.55 -3.77 9.09
N VAL A 29 -10.36 -3.94 9.67
CA VAL A 29 -10.15 -3.84 11.11
C VAL A 29 -10.47 -2.43 11.61
N SER A 30 -10.01 -1.39 10.91
CA SER A 30 -10.32 0.00 11.24
C SER A 30 -11.82 0.29 11.18
N ASP A 31 -12.50 -0.16 10.12
CA ASP A 31 -13.96 -0.06 9.99
C ASP A 31 -14.68 -0.74 11.17
N LEU A 32 -14.23 -1.93 11.61
CA LEU A 32 -14.81 -2.61 12.77
C LEU A 32 -14.61 -1.83 14.07
N VAL A 33 -13.38 -1.38 14.35
CA VAL A 33 -13.06 -0.64 15.59
C VAL A 33 -13.85 0.66 15.67
N MET A 34 -13.99 1.37 14.54
CA MET A 34 -14.84 2.56 14.47
C MET A 34 -16.32 2.25 14.74
N GLY A 35 -16.81 1.11 14.24
CA GLY A 35 -18.16 0.62 14.52
C GLY A 35 -18.41 0.29 15.99
N LEU A 36 -17.37 -0.04 16.76
CA LEU A 36 -17.42 -0.31 18.21
C LEU A 36 -17.32 0.95 19.08
N GLY A 37 -17.20 2.14 18.48
CA GLY A 37 -17.01 3.39 19.23
C GLY A 37 -15.57 3.92 19.21
N GLY A 38 -14.71 3.36 18.37
CA GLY A 38 -13.37 3.88 18.09
C GLY A 38 -12.25 3.33 18.97
N PHE A 39 -12.58 2.54 20.01
CA PHE A 39 -11.61 1.85 20.84
C PHE A 39 -12.14 0.48 21.27
N CYS A 40 -11.23 -0.48 21.37
CA CYS A 40 -11.46 -1.75 22.04
C CYS A 40 -10.12 -2.20 22.63
N ALA A 41 -10.15 -3.05 23.65
CA ALA A 41 -8.95 -3.65 24.23
C ALA A 41 -9.16 -5.13 24.53
N SER A 42 -8.09 -5.86 24.77
CA SER A 42 -8.15 -7.27 25.22
C SER A 42 -7.00 -7.55 26.18
N GLY A 43 -7.30 -8.24 27.29
CA GLY A 43 -6.28 -8.86 28.15
C GLY A 43 -5.39 -7.90 28.96
N GLY A 44 -5.96 -7.13 29.88
CA GLY A 44 -5.19 -6.26 30.79
C GLY A 44 -5.75 -6.21 32.23
N PRO A 45 -5.00 -5.62 33.19
CA PRO A 45 -5.44 -5.47 34.58
C PRO A 45 -6.49 -4.34 34.77
N TYR A 46 -6.75 -3.56 33.72
CA TYR A 46 -7.74 -2.48 33.71
C TYR A 46 -9.10 -2.98 33.27
N VAL A 47 -10.17 -2.36 33.76
CA VAL A 47 -11.54 -2.67 33.36
C VAL A 47 -11.72 -2.32 31.87
N ILE A 48 -11.95 -3.34 31.05
CA ILE A 48 -12.14 -3.19 29.60
C ILE A 48 -13.61 -2.86 29.35
N GLU A 49 -13.88 -1.63 28.92
CA GLU A 49 -15.24 -1.19 28.57
C GLU A 49 -15.79 -1.93 27.33
N THR A 50 -14.92 -2.31 26.39
CA THR A 50 -15.31 -3.03 25.17
C THR A 50 -14.21 -3.98 24.73
N GLU A 51 -14.50 -5.28 24.76
CA GLU A 51 -13.57 -6.31 24.33
C GLU A 51 -13.40 -6.32 22.80
N CYS A 52 -12.16 -6.40 22.32
CA CYS A 52 -11.91 -6.52 20.88
C CYS A 52 -12.34 -7.90 20.35
N PRO A 53 -13.02 -7.97 19.21
CA PRO A 53 -13.26 -9.25 18.54
C PRO A 53 -11.91 -9.86 18.11
N GLN A 54 -11.82 -11.19 18.12
CA GLN A 54 -10.56 -11.89 17.85
C GLN A 54 -9.98 -11.58 16.46
N SER A 55 -10.84 -11.27 15.48
CA SER A 55 -10.40 -10.86 14.14
C SER A 55 -9.55 -9.58 14.17
N VAL A 56 -9.87 -8.62 15.05
CA VAL A 56 -9.11 -7.37 15.20
C VAL A 56 -7.75 -7.64 15.82
N VAL A 57 -7.70 -8.43 16.88
CA VAL A 57 -6.47 -8.76 17.62
C VAL A 57 -5.46 -9.49 16.72
N VAL A 58 -5.93 -10.37 15.83
CA VAL A 58 -5.06 -11.11 14.91
C VAL A 58 -4.71 -10.29 13.66
N PHE A 59 -5.69 -9.67 13.00
CA PHE A 59 -5.46 -9.04 11.71
C PHE A 59 -4.82 -7.65 11.80
N ALA A 60 -4.98 -6.91 12.89
CA ALA A 60 -4.29 -5.62 13.07
C ALA A 60 -2.75 -5.77 13.00
N PRO A 61 -2.08 -6.58 13.84
CA PRO A 61 -0.64 -6.71 13.78
C PRO A 61 -0.18 -7.39 12.48
N LEU A 62 -0.90 -8.44 12.03
CA LEU A 62 -0.54 -9.17 10.82
C LEU A 62 -0.55 -8.26 9.58
N SER A 63 -1.54 -7.36 9.48
CA SER A 63 -1.61 -6.41 8.37
C SER A 63 -0.50 -5.37 8.41
N ILE A 64 -0.16 -4.83 9.59
CA ILE A 64 0.93 -3.85 9.73
C ILE A 64 2.26 -4.49 9.30
N PHE A 65 2.63 -5.64 9.87
CA PHE A 65 3.89 -6.30 9.54
C PHE A 65 3.91 -6.85 8.11
N GLY A 66 2.80 -7.40 7.63
CA GLY A 66 2.67 -7.86 6.25
C GLY A 66 2.84 -6.72 5.24
N GLY A 67 2.27 -5.55 5.51
CA GLY A 67 2.45 -4.36 4.68
C GLY A 67 3.91 -3.87 4.64
N LEU A 68 4.60 -3.87 5.78
CA LEU A 68 6.03 -3.52 5.85
C LEU A 68 6.91 -4.51 5.07
N ILE A 69 6.64 -5.82 5.21
CA ILE A 69 7.32 -6.86 4.44
C ILE A 69 7.09 -6.65 2.94
N ALA A 70 5.87 -6.30 2.53
CA ALA A 70 5.56 -6.03 1.13
C ALA A 70 6.37 -4.85 0.56
N VAL A 71 6.51 -3.77 1.33
CA VAL A 71 7.36 -2.62 0.95
C VAL A 71 8.84 -3.03 0.87
N ALA A 72 9.33 -3.85 1.81
CA ALA A 72 10.70 -4.36 1.75
C ALA A 72 10.92 -5.22 0.48
N ILE A 73 9.99 -6.11 0.14
CA ILE A 73 10.04 -6.90 -1.10
C ILE A 73 10.09 -5.99 -2.33
N ALA A 74 9.28 -4.93 -2.37
CA ALA A 74 9.32 -3.96 -3.46
C ALA A 74 10.68 -3.25 -3.58
N LEU A 75 11.28 -2.85 -2.45
CA LEU A 75 12.60 -2.21 -2.42
C LEU A 75 13.71 -3.14 -2.90
N PHE A 76 13.77 -4.37 -2.40
CA PHE A 76 14.90 -5.28 -2.64
C PHE A 76 14.77 -6.14 -3.92
N LEU A 77 13.56 -6.62 -4.23
CA LEU A 77 13.31 -7.51 -5.37
C LEU A 77 12.80 -6.76 -6.60
N ALA A 78 11.78 -5.88 -6.46
CA ALA A 78 11.23 -5.17 -7.62
C ALA A 78 12.17 -4.07 -8.13
N ARG A 79 12.90 -3.39 -7.22
CA ARG A 79 13.92 -2.36 -7.52
C ARG A 79 13.43 -1.27 -8.47
N GLY A 80 12.17 -0.85 -8.32
CA GLY A 80 11.56 0.19 -9.17
C GLY A 80 11.07 -0.27 -10.54
N PHE A 81 10.91 -1.59 -10.74
CA PHE A 81 10.16 -2.14 -11.87
C PHE A 81 8.65 -2.12 -11.57
N GLY A 82 7.83 -1.73 -12.56
CA GLY A 82 6.39 -1.70 -12.45
C GLY A 82 5.87 -0.53 -11.60
N THR A 83 4.57 -0.50 -11.34
CA THR A 83 3.94 0.50 -10.48
C THR A 83 4.66 0.54 -9.12
N PRO A 84 5.39 1.61 -8.77
CA PRO A 84 6.32 1.60 -7.65
C PRO A 84 5.55 1.62 -6.33
N LEU A 85 5.42 0.45 -5.71
CA LEU A 85 4.69 0.29 -4.47
C LEU A 85 5.16 1.27 -3.38
N VAL A 86 6.46 1.53 -3.28
CA VAL A 86 7.04 2.43 -2.26
C VAL A 86 6.45 3.84 -2.33
N ILE A 87 6.19 4.35 -3.54
CA ILE A 87 5.60 5.68 -3.72
C ILE A 87 4.10 5.67 -3.41
N TRP A 88 3.41 4.56 -3.70
CA TRP A 88 1.98 4.41 -3.49
C TRP A 88 1.59 3.96 -2.08
N ALA A 89 2.48 3.28 -1.36
CA ALA A 89 2.18 2.68 -0.07
C ALA A 89 1.69 3.73 0.92
N TRP A 90 2.38 4.87 0.97
CA TRP A 90 2.03 5.98 1.84
C TRP A 90 0.68 6.63 1.47
N PRO A 91 0.45 7.11 0.22
CA PRO A 91 -0.86 7.61 -0.20
C PRO A 91 -2.00 6.63 0.03
N VAL A 92 -1.83 5.35 -0.33
CA VAL A 92 -2.89 4.35 -0.18
C VAL A 92 -3.22 4.14 1.29
N LEU A 93 -2.21 4.03 2.15
CA LEU A 93 -2.41 3.87 3.59
C LEU A 93 -3.17 5.06 4.19
N PHE A 94 -2.68 6.28 3.96
CA PHE A 94 -3.23 7.48 4.59
C PHE A 94 -4.56 7.91 3.99
N VAL A 95 -4.71 7.91 2.66
CA VAL A 95 -5.99 8.23 2.03
C VAL A 95 -7.02 7.17 2.38
N GLY A 96 -6.64 5.89 2.33
CA GLY A 96 -7.49 4.77 2.68
C GLY A 96 -8.01 4.84 4.12
N LEU A 97 -7.11 4.94 5.09
CA LEU A 97 -7.50 5.11 6.50
C LEU A 97 -8.27 6.41 6.74
N GLY A 98 -7.87 7.51 6.08
CA GLY A 98 -8.58 8.78 6.13
C GLY A 98 -10.03 8.67 5.68
N ILE A 99 -10.31 7.87 4.64
CA ILE A 99 -11.69 7.57 4.19
C ILE A 99 -12.47 6.79 5.25
N ALA A 100 -11.86 5.81 5.92
CA ALA A 100 -12.51 5.08 7.01
C ALA A 100 -12.91 6.03 8.16
N PHE A 101 -11.98 6.86 8.62
CA PHE A 101 -12.26 7.89 9.64
C PHE A 101 -13.30 8.89 9.18
N LEU A 102 -13.28 9.29 7.90
CA LEU A 102 -14.27 10.21 7.35
C LEU A 102 -15.67 9.61 7.39
N ARG A 103 -15.82 8.30 7.11
CA ARG A 103 -17.10 7.61 7.26
C ARG A 103 -17.56 7.57 8.71
N ALA A 104 -16.65 7.27 9.64
CA ALA A 104 -16.93 7.27 11.07
C ALA A 104 -17.22 8.66 11.65
N ALA A 105 -16.82 9.74 10.97
CA ALA A 105 -17.13 11.10 11.38
C ALA A 105 -18.64 11.42 11.31
N PHE A 106 -19.40 10.67 10.52
CA PHE A 106 -20.85 10.82 10.41
C PHE A 106 -21.64 10.01 11.44
N LEU A 107 -20.97 9.30 12.35
CA LEU A 107 -21.58 8.62 13.50
C LEU A 107 -21.65 9.57 14.72
N PRO A 108 -22.51 9.29 15.72
CA PRO A 108 -22.56 10.08 16.95
C PRO A 108 -21.18 10.19 17.61
N GLY A 109 -20.75 11.41 17.95
CA GLY A 109 -19.41 11.66 18.53
C GLY A 109 -18.26 11.75 17.52
N GLY A 110 -18.55 11.79 16.22
CA GLY A 110 -17.56 11.72 15.13
C GLY A 110 -16.61 12.91 14.93
N THR A 111 -16.64 13.97 15.76
CA THR A 111 -15.79 15.16 15.58
C THR A 111 -14.29 14.82 15.60
N ALA A 112 -13.87 13.93 16.50
CA ALA A 112 -12.47 13.47 16.55
C ALA A 112 -12.08 12.73 15.27
N ASN A 113 -12.97 11.84 14.77
CA ASN A 113 -12.76 11.11 13.53
C ASN A 113 -12.64 12.05 12.32
N LEU A 114 -13.41 13.15 12.29
CA LEU A 114 -13.31 14.16 11.23
C LEU A 114 -11.93 14.81 11.19
N VAL A 115 -11.41 15.21 12.35
CA VAL A 115 -10.08 15.83 12.46
C VAL A 115 -9.01 14.86 11.97
N VAL A 116 -9.04 13.61 12.44
CA VAL A 116 -8.10 12.56 12.04
C VAL A 116 -8.19 12.28 10.53
N ALA A 117 -9.41 12.19 9.99
CA ALA A 117 -9.65 11.99 8.56
C ALA A 117 -9.00 13.08 7.71
N ILE A 118 -9.20 14.36 8.06
CA ILE A 118 -8.62 15.49 7.34
C ILE A 118 -7.10 15.42 7.36
N VAL A 119 -6.50 15.20 8.55
CA VAL A 119 -5.03 15.09 8.69
C VAL A 119 -4.49 13.97 7.81
N PHE A 120 -5.11 12.80 7.84
CA PHE A 120 -4.70 11.65 7.05
C PHE A 120 -4.83 11.88 5.55
N LEU A 121 -5.95 12.47 5.10
CA LEU A 121 -6.14 12.82 3.69
C LEU A 121 -5.08 13.82 3.21
N VAL A 122 -4.76 14.84 4.01
CA VAL A 122 -3.69 15.80 3.67
C VAL A 122 -2.34 15.10 3.61
N MET A 123 -2.00 14.28 4.60
CA MET A 123 -0.74 13.52 4.64
C MET A 123 -0.59 12.53 3.47
N GLY A 124 -1.70 11.94 3.01
CA GLY A 124 -1.71 11.02 1.88
C GLY A 124 -1.68 11.72 0.51
N LEU A 125 -2.41 12.83 0.35
CA LEU A 125 -2.54 13.54 -0.93
C LEU A 125 -1.39 14.50 -1.23
N ALA A 126 -0.79 15.11 -0.20
CA ALA A 126 0.34 16.03 -0.38
C ALA A 126 1.52 15.42 -1.16
N PRO A 127 2.05 14.22 -0.83
CA PRO A 127 3.13 13.62 -1.61
C PRO A 127 2.70 13.26 -3.03
N VAL A 128 1.44 12.83 -3.24
CA VAL A 128 0.91 12.55 -4.59
C VAL A 128 0.92 13.82 -5.44
N ALA A 129 0.46 14.94 -4.88
CA ALA A 129 0.46 16.23 -5.58
C ALA A 129 1.88 16.67 -5.96
N LEU A 130 2.87 16.46 -5.08
CA LEU A 130 4.28 16.76 -5.35
C LEU A 130 4.85 15.87 -6.46
N VAL A 131 4.57 14.57 -6.44
CA VAL A 131 5.08 13.64 -7.46
C VAL A 131 4.40 13.89 -8.82
N LEU A 132 3.10 14.18 -8.85
CA LEU A 132 2.37 14.54 -10.07
C LEU A 132 2.94 15.80 -10.74
N ARG A 133 3.37 16.78 -9.93
CA ARG A 133 4.05 17.98 -10.45
C ARG A 133 5.36 17.64 -11.17
N VAL A 134 6.06 16.61 -10.72
CA VAL A 134 7.35 16.19 -11.29
C VAL A 134 7.14 15.34 -12.54
N GLY A 135 6.25 14.35 -12.48
CA GLY A 135 5.84 13.57 -13.66
C GLY A 135 5.00 12.33 -13.34
N ALA A 136 3.82 12.24 -13.95
CA ALA A 136 2.88 11.14 -13.73
C ALA A 136 3.42 9.76 -14.20
N THR A 137 4.32 9.74 -15.19
CA THR A 137 4.88 8.48 -15.72
C THR A 137 5.60 7.67 -14.65
N ARG A 138 6.32 8.34 -13.73
CA ARG A 138 7.05 7.69 -12.63
C ARG A 138 6.11 7.03 -11.63
N LEU A 139 4.90 7.57 -11.46
CA LEU A 139 3.90 7.00 -10.56
C LEU A 139 3.33 5.68 -11.10
N ILE A 140 3.31 5.48 -12.42
CA ILE A 140 2.58 4.33 -12.98
C ILE A 140 3.52 3.22 -13.44
N ILE A 141 4.65 3.54 -14.08
CA ILE A 141 5.55 2.50 -14.64
C ILE A 141 6.76 2.24 -13.73
N GLY A 142 7.03 3.14 -12.78
CA GLY A 142 8.24 3.11 -11.96
C GLY A 142 9.41 3.83 -12.61
N THR A 143 10.62 3.45 -12.22
CA THR A 143 11.86 4.13 -12.62
C THR A 143 12.72 3.31 -13.58
N THR A 144 12.48 2.01 -13.69
CA THR A 144 13.33 1.09 -14.45
C THR A 144 12.53 0.05 -15.22
N THR A 145 13.10 -0.38 -16.34
CA THR A 145 12.60 -1.51 -17.15
C THR A 145 12.87 -2.85 -16.46
N VAL A 146 12.29 -3.92 -17.00
CA VAL A 146 12.54 -5.30 -16.52
C VAL A 146 14.02 -5.72 -16.60
N HIS A 147 14.79 -5.07 -17.47
CA HIS A 147 16.23 -5.30 -17.68
C HIS A 147 17.12 -4.28 -16.94
N ASP A 148 16.58 -3.57 -15.95
CA ASP A 148 17.33 -2.59 -15.14
C ASP A 148 17.86 -1.37 -15.89
N ARG A 149 17.26 -1.05 -17.04
CA ARG A 149 17.52 0.21 -17.73
C ARG A 149 16.59 1.30 -17.21
N PRO A 150 17.11 2.49 -16.83
CA PRO A 150 16.28 3.59 -16.34
C PRO A 150 15.41 4.18 -17.45
N PHE A 151 14.25 4.70 -17.08
CA PHE A 151 13.41 5.46 -18.01
C PHE A 151 13.88 6.91 -18.12
N ARG A 152 13.91 7.44 -19.34
CA ARG A 152 14.22 8.86 -19.61
C ARG A 152 12.98 9.71 -19.33
N ASP A 153 13.11 10.64 -18.39
CA ASP A 153 12.07 11.64 -18.14
C ASP A 153 12.13 12.76 -19.17
N ARG A 154 10.97 13.21 -19.66
CA ARG A 154 10.85 14.31 -20.63
C ARG A 154 11.31 15.65 -20.06
N ARG A 155 11.27 15.82 -18.73
CA ARG A 155 11.61 17.09 -18.06
C ARG A 155 13.08 17.21 -17.63
N GLY A 156 13.93 16.29 -18.07
CA GLY A 156 15.34 16.25 -17.71
C GLY A 156 15.62 15.50 -16.39
N PRO A 157 16.89 15.25 -16.07
CA PRO A 157 17.29 14.44 -14.93
C PRO A 157 17.26 15.28 -13.65
N THR A 158 16.09 15.46 -13.05
CA THR A 158 16.02 15.92 -11.65
C THR A 158 15.63 14.75 -10.76
N PRO A 159 16.61 14.08 -10.14
CA PRO A 159 16.33 13.20 -9.02
C PRO A 159 16.06 14.08 -7.78
N ILE A 160 14.84 14.00 -7.24
CA ILE A 160 14.48 14.72 -5.99
C ILE A 160 15.25 14.15 -4.79
N PHE A 161 15.70 12.89 -4.88
CA PHE A 161 16.43 12.17 -3.82
C PHE A 161 17.60 11.34 -4.39
N GLY A 162 18.33 11.86 -5.37
CA GLY A 162 19.38 11.12 -6.07
C GLY A 162 20.65 10.95 -5.26
N ILE A 163 20.70 9.94 -4.38
CA ILE A 163 21.96 9.38 -3.89
C ILE A 163 22.46 8.40 -4.97
N GLY A 164 23.27 8.89 -5.91
CA GLY A 164 24.14 8.06 -6.75
C GLY A 164 23.83 8.02 -8.25
N GLY A 165 24.77 8.59 -9.04
CA GLY A 165 25.16 8.04 -10.34
C GLY A 165 24.84 8.90 -11.57
N THR A 166 25.67 9.90 -11.84
CA THR A 166 25.72 10.66 -13.11
C THR A 166 26.00 9.80 -14.35
N GLY A 167 26.38 8.52 -14.19
CA GLY A 167 26.70 7.60 -15.29
C GLY A 167 25.51 6.79 -15.86
N ARG A 168 24.34 6.77 -15.21
CA ARG A 168 23.18 5.96 -15.68
C ARG A 168 22.34 6.63 -16.76
N ASP A 169 22.56 7.92 -17.02
CA ASP A 169 21.71 8.70 -17.93
C ASP A 169 21.98 8.40 -19.41
N ALA A 170 23.18 7.88 -19.76
CA ALA A 170 23.54 7.54 -21.13
C ALA A 170 22.66 6.43 -21.73
N ASP A 171 22.16 5.52 -20.89
CA ASP A 171 21.35 4.37 -21.30
C ASP A 171 19.84 4.58 -21.10
N ALA A 172 19.41 5.78 -20.67
CA ALA A 172 18.02 6.05 -20.36
C ALA A 172 17.14 6.06 -21.63
N ARG A 173 16.05 5.27 -21.61
CA ARG A 173 15.14 5.12 -22.77
C ARG A 173 13.73 5.63 -22.45
N PRO A 174 12.99 6.20 -23.43
CA PRO A 174 11.59 6.53 -23.22
C PRO A 174 10.78 5.25 -22.95
N ALA A 175 9.77 5.35 -22.08
CA ALA A 175 8.89 4.24 -21.80
C ALA A 175 8.06 3.87 -23.03
N THR A 176 8.03 2.58 -23.37
CA THR A 176 7.26 2.05 -24.50
C THR A 176 5.89 1.53 -24.05
N ALA A 177 4.93 1.39 -24.97
CA ALA A 177 3.62 0.80 -24.65
C ALA A 177 3.73 -0.61 -24.04
N GLY A 178 4.74 -1.38 -24.45
CA GLY A 178 5.03 -2.69 -23.86
C GLY A 178 5.46 -2.63 -22.40
N ASP A 179 6.14 -1.56 -21.97
CA ASP A 179 6.53 -1.38 -20.57
C ASP A 179 5.32 -1.04 -19.70
N TRP A 180 4.41 -0.20 -20.19
CA TRP A 180 3.12 0.08 -19.55
C TRP A 180 2.29 -1.19 -19.38
N ALA A 181 2.13 -1.96 -20.45
CA ALA A 181 1.35 -3.19 -20.44
C ALA A 181 1.90 -4.21 -19.42
N ARG A 182 3.22 -4.33 -19.30
CA ARG A 182 3.85 -5.22 -18.31
C ARG A 182 3.69 -4.69 -16.88
N ALA A 183 3.91 -3.39 -16.67
CA ALA A 183 3.76 -2.79 -15.34
C ALA A 183 2.33 -2.98 -14.80
N LEU A 184 1.34 -2.58 -15.60
CA LEU A 184 -0.08 -2.69 -15.23
C LEU A 184 -0.56 -4.14 -15.22
N GLY A 185 -0.15 -4.94 -16.21
CA GLY A 185 -0.50 -6.35 -16.32
C GLY A 185 0.02 -7.20 -15.15
N VAL A 186 1.04 -6.73 -14.43
CA VAL A 186 1.52 -7.37 -13.20
C VAL A 186 0.82 -6.81 -11.97
N SER A 187 0.75 -5.48 -11.83
CA SER A 187 0.21 -4.87 -10.60
C SER A 187 -1.30 -5.05 -10.48
N VAL A 188 -2.08 -4.88 -11.56
CA VAL A 188 -3.56 -4.93 -11.49
C VAL A 188 -4.06 -6.30 -11.05
N PRO A 189 -3.66 -7.44 -11.66
CA PRO A 189 -4.10 -8.74 -11.19
C PRO A 189 -3.65 -9.04 -9.76
N ALA A 190 -2.42 -8.66 -9.39
CA ALA A 190 -1.92 -8.84 -8.03
C ALA A 190 -2.76 -8.08 -7.00
N ILE A 191 -3.15 -6.83 -7.31
CA ILE A 191 -4.04 -6.02 -6.48
C ILE A 191 -5.41 -6.70 -6.34
N LEU A 192 -6.02 -7.11 -7.45
CA LEU A 192 -7.35 -7.74 -7.44
C LEU A 192 -7.35 -9.05 -6.64
N VAL A 193 -6.33 -9.89 -6.83
CA VAL A 193 -6.16 -11.13 -6.07
C VAL A 193 -5.96 -10.85 -4.58
N GLY A 194 -5.12 -9.86 -4.22
CA GLY A 194 -4.91 -9.48 -2.82
C GLY A 194 -6.20 -8.98 -2.15
N LEU A 195 -7.00 -8.15 -2.84
CA LEU A 195 -8.30 -7.69 -2.35
C LEU A 195 -9.30 -8.85 -2.17
N TRP A 196 -9.35 -9.77 -3.14
CA TRP A 196 -10.22 -10.94 -3.07
C TRP A 196 -9.84 -11.87 -1.91
N LEU A 197 -8.54 -12.15 -1.73
CA LEU A 197 -8.04 -12.94 -0.61
C LEU A 197 -8.34 -12.27 0.75
N ALA A 198 -8.16 -10.96 0.86
CA ALA A 198 -8.47 -10.22 2.08
C ALA A 198 -9.95 -10.38 2.46
N GLN A 199 -10.83 -10.27 1.47
CA GLN A 199 -12.26 -10.45 1.68
C GLN A 199 -12.58 -11.86 2.18
N LEU A 200 -12.04 -12.90 1.54
CA LEU A 200 -12.25 -14.29 1.95
C LEU A 200 -11.77 -14.55 3.38
N LEU A 201 -10.53 -14.16 3.70
CA LEU A 201 -9.94 -14.37 5.03
C LEU A 201 -10.75 -13.67 6.12
N PHE A 202 -11.18 -12.43 5.86
CA PHE A 202 -11.95 -11.67 6.83
C PHE A 202 -13.33 -12.28 7.07
N THR A 203 -14.02 -12.72 6.02
CA THR A 203 -15.32 -13.40 6.14
C THR A 203 -15.19 -14.74 6.87
N ALA A 204 -14.14 -15.52 6.59
CA ALA A 204 -13.92 -16.81 7.23
C ALA A 204 -13.63 -16.65 8.74
N ALA A 205 -12.81 -15.66 9.11
CA ALA A 205 -12.53 -15.37 10.51
C ALA A 205 -13.76 -14.87 11.27
N SER A 206 -14.63 -14.09 10.60
CA SER A 206 -15.85 -13.56 11.20
C SER A 206 -16.95 -14.62 11.37
N ALA A 207 -16.90 -15.71 10.60
CA ALA A 207 -17.86 -16.81 10.68
C ALA A 207 -17.52 -17.86 11.75
N SER A 208 -16.29 -17.84 12.29
CA SER A 208 -15.85 -18.84 13.27
C SER A 208 -16.44 -18.53 14.65
N PRO A 209 -17.21 -19.44 15.27
CA PRO A 209 -17.74 -19.22 16.61
C PRO A 209 -16.57 -19.05 17.60
N ALA A 210 -16.72 -18.12 18.54
CA ALA A 210 -15.70 -17.88 19.55
C ALA A 210 -15.38 -19.20 20.28
N PRO A 211 -14.09 -19.58 20.43
CA PRO A 211 -13.72 -20.71 21.27
C PRO A 211 -14.24 -20.42 22.69
N ARG A 212 -15.09 -21.32 23.18
CA ARG A 212 -15.65 -21.26 24.55
C ARG A 212 -14.58 -21.50 25.59
#